data_AF-A0A8J7LTU2-F1
#
_entry.id   AF-A0A8J7LTU2-F1
#
_cell.length_a   1.000
_cell.length_b   1.000
_cell.length_c   1.000
_cell.angle_alpha   90.00
_cell.angle_beta   90.00
_cell.angle_gamma   90.00
#
_symmetry.space_group_name_H-M   'P 1'
#
loop_
_entity.id
_entity.type
_entity.pdbx_description
1 polymer ?
#
loop_
_entity_poly.entity_id
_entity_poly.type
_entity_poly.pdbx_seq_one_letter_code
_entity_poly.pdbx_strand_id
1 'polypeptide(L)'
;MTEWSLDARQIDFLTRFLGLRLPSVGTDAADLDGAVEGYLSTLPADIKALARSNPVLAESLLEEVARARALREEGGLADALLGLEACAERLAGEKGAARAAQAAEDIPEGLVKTRVRAIELALSEWRIGRLEAIDGLGALVSELMLEDDPDLVEIGTKIAALGRDIPNALEAALREVRRAVGAGDEGQIAQARATAEQALAEAARYIKDNAADLRKCEDNPYGIEVDAVAAVSDAIGAVEQSLQKV
;
A
#
# COMPACT_ATOMS: atom_id res chain seq x y z
N MET A 1 2.67 -15.46 56.40
CA MET A 1 3.32 -14.41 55.58
C MET A 1 3.06 -14.78 54.15
N THR A 2 2.21 -14.00 53.47
CA THR A 2 1.65 -14.28 52.15
C THR A 2 2.65 -13.86 51.06
N GLU A 3 3.15 -14.83 50.31
CA GLU A 3 3.80 -14.61 49.01
C GLU A 3 2.78 -14.03 48.03
N TRP A 4 3.07 -12.85 47.47
CA TRP A 4 2.38 -12.34 46.30
C TRP A 4 3.09 -12.87 45.06
N SER A 5 2.81 -14.12 44.72
CA SER A 5 3.04 -14.66 43.38
C SER A 5 1.96 -14.09 42.46
N LEU A 6 2.33 -13.20 41.53
CA LEU A 6 1.44 -12.79 40.45
C LEU A 6 1.04 -14.02 39.64
N ASP A 7 -0.26 -14.29 39.54
CA ASP A 7 -0.78 -15.40 38.73
C ASP A 7 -0.47 -15.14 37.25
N ALA A 8 -0.22 -16.20 36.47
CA ALA A 8 0.05 -16.13 35.04
C ALA A 8 -1.02 -15.35 34.26
N ARG A 9 -2.25 -15.27 34.79
CA ARG A 9 -3.34 -14.45 34.23
C ARG A 9 -3.13 -12.95 34.39
N GLN A 10 -2.44 -12.49 35.45
CA GLN A 10 -2.13 -11.08 35.67
C GLN A 10 -0.95 -10.62 34.79
N ILE A 11 -0.01 -11.51 34.51
CA ILE A 11 1.08 -11.26 33.55
C ILE A 11 0.53 -11.22 32.12
N ASP A 12 -0.38 -12.13 31.75
CA ASP A 12 -1.02 -12.11 30.43
C ASP A 12 -1.91 -10.86 30.24
N PHE A 13 -2.56 -10.38 31.31
CA PHE A 13 -3.32 -9.12 31.27
C PHE A 13 -2.42 -7.91 31.02
N LEU A 14 -1.27 -7.78 31.70
CA LEU A 14 -0.34 -6.66 31.48
C LEU A 14 0.32 -6.71 30.11
N THR A 15 0.61 -7.91 29.59
CA THR A 15 1.27 -8.08 28.29
C THR A 15 0.30 -7.83 27.13
N ARG A 16 -0.99 -8.21 27.26
CA ARG A 16 -2.01 -7.99 26.23
C ARG A 16 -2.63 -6.59 26.26
N PHE A 17 -2.72 -5.95 27.43
CA PHE A 17 -3.48 -4.70 27.58
C PHE A 17 -2.62 -3.43 27.44
N LEU A 18 -1.30 -3.51 27.64
CA LEU A 18 -0.41 -2.35 27.55
C LEU A 18 0.49 -2.30 26.31
N GLY A 19 0.51 -3.35 25.47
CA GLY A 19 1.34 -3.38 24.26
C GLY A 19 2.85 -3.17 24.51
N LEU A 20 3.29 -3.20 25.77
CA LEU A 20 4.66 -3.00 26.17
C LEU A 20 5.44 -4.26 25.83
N ARG A 21 6.14 -4.23 24.68
CA ARG A 21 7.39 -4.99 24.56
C ARG A 21 8.34 -4.40 25.61
N LEU A 22 8.48 -5.08 26.75
CA LEU A 22 9.63 -4.82 27.61
C LEU A 22 10.89 -5.13 26.79
N PRO A 23 11.77 -4.15 26.50
CA PRO A 23 13.10 -4.49 26.01
C PRO A 23 13.81 -5.28 27.11
N SER A 24 14.43 -6.37 26.68
CA SER A 24 15.12 -7.33 27.52
C SER A 24 16.20 -6.69 28.41
N VAL A 25 16.29 -7.21 29.62
CA VAL A 25 17.51 -7.37 30.44
C VAL A 25 18.81 -7.10 29.64
N GLY A 26 19.53 -6.01 29.93
CA GLY A 26 20.94 -5.85 29.50
C GLY A 26 21.42 -4.49 28.99
N THR A 27 20.67 -3.39 29.05
CA THR A 27 21.18 -2.08 28.59
C THR A 27 22.22 -1.51 29.58
N ASP A 28 23.48 -1.46 29.17
CA ASP A 28 24.59 -0.84 29.90
C ASP A 28 24.34 0.69 30.00
N ALA A 29 24.79 1.33 31.09
CA ALA A 29 24.77 2.79 31.22
C ALA A 29 25.49 3.50 30.04
N ALA A 30 26.52 2.87 29.46
CA ALA A 30 27.20 3.31 28.26
C ALA A 30 26.30 3.26 27.01
N ASP A 31 25.44 2.25 26.89
CA ASP A 31 24.47 2.16 25.78
C ASP A 31 23.38 3.24 25.90
N LEU A 32 22.91 3.49 27.13
CA LEU A 32 21.95 4.56 27.42
C LEU A 32 22.55 5.94 27.16
N ASP A 33 23.79 6.19 27.60
CA ASP A 33 24.47 7.46 27.35
C ASP A 33 24.72 7.70 25.85
N GLY A 34 25.10 6.64 25.12
CA GLY A 34 25.24 6.69 23.66
C GLY A 34 23.94 7.00 22.92
N ALA A 35 22.81 6.43 23.37
CA ALA A 35 21.49 6.73 22.82
C ALA A 35 21.06 8.18 23.09
N VAL A 36 21.25 8.66 24.33
CA VAL A 36 20.99 10.06 24.71
C VAL A 36 21.84 11.01 23.87
N GLU A 37 23.13 10.72 23.69
CA GLU A 37 24.03 11.52 22.85
C GLU A 37 23.59 11.56 21.38
N GLY A 38 23.17 10.42 20.84
CA GLY A 38 22.61 10.32 19.49
C GLY A 38 21.42 11.27 19.28
N TYR A 39 20.45 11.27 20.19
CA TYR A 39 19.31 12.19 20.14
C TYR A 39 19.72 13.65 20.33
N LEU A 40 20.61 13.96 21.28
CA LEU A 40 21.08 15.33 21.53
C LEU A 40 21.89 15.90 20.35
N SER A 41 22.50 15.06 19.53
CA SER A 41 23.24 15.49 18.33
C SER A 41 22.34 15.81 17.14
N THR A 42 21.15 15.21 17.07
CA THR A 42 20.26 15.24 15.90
C THR A 42 19.03 16.14 16.09
N LEU A 43 18.33 16.00 17.22
CA LEU A 43 17.08 16.72 17.50
C LEU A 43 17.19 18.25 17.42
N PRO A 44 18.27 18.91 17.91
CA PRO A 44 18.36 20.37 17.82
C PRO A 44 18.32 20.91 16.38
N ALA A 45 18.94 20.18 15.43
CA ALA A 45 18.94 20.58 14.02
C ALA A 45 17.55 20.43 13.40
N ASP A 46 16.86 19.33 13.72
CA ASP A 46 15.50 19.08 13.26
C ASP A 46 14.45 20.04 13.85
N ILE A 47 14.57 20.35 15.13
CA ILE A 47 13.68 21.32 15.80
C ILE A 47 13.91 22.73 15.23
N LYS A 48 15.16 23.09 14.92
CA LYS A 48 15.47 24.35 14.25
C LYS A 48 14.85 24.44 12.85
N ALA A 49 14.72 23.31 12.15
CA ALA A 49 13.99 23.26 10.88
C ALA A 49 12.48 23.48 11.11
N LEU A 50 11.89 22.90 12.16
CA LEU A 50 10.49 23.11 12.56
C LEU A 50 10.19 24.56 12.95
N ALA A 51 11.14 25.28 13.55
CA ALA A 51 10.94 26.65 14.02
C ALA A 51 10.47 27.63 12.93
N ARG A 52 10.70 27.32 11.65
CA ARG A 52 10.23 28.10 10.50
C ARG A 52 8.72 27.99 10.27
N SER A 53 8.12 26.85 10.62
CA SER A 53 6.70 26.55 10.39
C SER A 53 5.88 26.53 11.68
N ASN A 54 6.48 26.18 12.82
CA ASN A 54 5.84 26.18 14.13
C ASN A 54 6.82 26.65 15.22
N PRO A 55 7.02 27.97 15.38
CA PRO A 55 8.01 28.52 16.30
C PRO A 55 7.69 28.23 17.77
N VAL A 56 6.41 28.21 18.15
CA VAL A 56 5.98 27.97 19.55
C VAL A 56 6.30 26.54 19.97
N LEU A 57 5.98 25.55 19.12
CA LEU A 57 6.32 24.16 19.42
C LEU A 57 7.82 23.94 19.40
N ALA A 58 8.54 24.56 18.46
CA ALA A 58 9.99 24.44 18.38
C ALA A 58 10.67 24.95 19.66
N GLU A 59 10.20 26.06 20.24
CA GLU A 59 10.68 26.57 21.52
C GLU A 59 10.42 25.58 22.66
N SER A 60 9.19 25.04 22.76
CA SER A 60 8.84 24.01 23.75
C SER A 60 9.71 22.74 23.64
N LEU A 61 10.00 22.27 22.42
CA LEU A 61 10.85 21.09 22.20
C LEU A 61 12.32 21.39 22.52
N LEU A 62 12.81 22.61 22.25
CA LEU A 62 14.16 23.00 22.63
C LEU A 62 14.33 23.06 24.17
N GLU A 63 13.32 23.52 24.89
CA GLU A 63 13.31 23.49 26.36
C GLU A 63 13.33 22.05 26.92
N GLU A 64 12.60 21.13 26.29
CA GLU A 64 12.62 19.71 26.65
C GLU A 64 13.97 19.05 26.37
N VAL A 65 14.59 19.35 25.22
CA VAL A 65 15.96 18.91 24.91
C VAL A 65 16.98 19.49 25.90
N ALA A 66 16.82 20.76 26.31
CA ALA A 66 17.69 21.39 27.31
C ALA A 66 17.53 20.73 28.69
N ARG A 67 16.30 20.39 29.10
CA ARG A 67 16.03 19.64 30.34
C ARG A 67 16.64 18.24 30.30
N ALA A 68 16.52 17.53 29.18
CA ALA A 68 17.12 16.21 29.02
C ALA A 68 18.67 16.26 29.06
N ARG A 69 19.28 17.33 28.52
CA ARG A 69 20.72 17.56 28.66
C ARG A 69 21.13 17.75 30.12
N ALA A 70 20.39 18.54 30.90
CA ALA A 70 20.66 18.71 32.32
C ALA A 70 20.53 17.39 33.10
N LEU A 71 19.49 16.60 32.80
CA LEU A 71 19.30 15.27 33.41
C LEU A 71 20.45 14.31 33.08
N ARG A 72 20.99 14.35 31.85
CA ARG A 72 22.20 13.58 31.48
C ARG A 72 23.39 13.97 32.36
N GLU A 73 23.63 15.27 32.55
CA GLU A 73 24.73 15.79 33.37
C GLU A 73 24.58 15.41 34.85
N GLU A 74 23.35 15.28 35.34
CA GLU A 74 23.01 14.81 36.69
C GLU A 74 23.01 13.27 36.84
N GLY A 75 23.25 12.53 35.76
CA GLY A 75 23.30 11.06 35.75
C GLY A 75 21.95 10.36 35.57
N GLY A 76 20.87 11.10 35.34
CA GLY A 76 19.51 10.61 35.07
C GLY A 76 19.32 10.15 33.62
N LEU A 77 20.14 9.20 33.14
CA LEU A 77 20.17 8.78 31.73
C LEU A 77 18.84 8.21 31.22
N ALA A 78 18.13 7.45 32.06
CA ALA A 78 16.83 6.87 31.68
C ALA A 78 15.76 7.95 31.48
N ASP A 79 15.69 8.93 32.38
CA ASP A 79 14.73 10.04 32.30
C ASP A 79 15.09 11.01 31.16
N ALA A 80 16.39 11.22 30.92
CA ALA A 80 16.88 11.98 29.77
C ALA A 80 16.49 11.31 28.44
N LEU A 81 16.66 9.99 28.33
CA LEU A 81 16.30 9.24 27.12
C LEU A 81 14.79 9.27 26.86
N LEU A 82 13.96 9.01 27.89
CA LEU A 82 12.50 9.07 27.77
C LEU A 82 12.01 10.46 27.33
N GLY A 83 12.60 11.53 27.87
CA GLY A 83 12.29 12.89 27.46
C GLY A 83 12.67 13.18 25.99
N LEU A 84 13.80 12.65 25.53
CA LEU A 84 14.27 12.83 24.15
C LEU A 84 13.46 12.00 23.14
N GLU A 85 13.06 10.78 23.51
CA GLU A 85 12.17 9.95 22.69
C GLU A 85 10.79 10.60 22.54
N ALA A 86 10.21 11.11 23.62
CA ALA A 86 8.95 11.87 23.56
C ALA A 86 9.07 13.13 22.69
N CYS A 87 10.21 13.82 22.74
CA CYS A 87 10.53 14.93 21.84
C CYS A 87 10.58 14.48 20.37
N ALA A 88 11.25 13.37 20.08
CA ALA A 88 11.37 12.82 18.74
C ALA A 88 10.01 12.40 18.17
N GLU A 89 9.16 11.75 18.97
CA GLU A 89 7.81 11.37 18.59
C GLU A 89 6.91 12.56 18.30
N ARG A 90 6.94 13.60 19.14
CA ARG A 90 6.18 14.84 18.90
C ARG A 90 6.66 15.57 17.65
N LEU A 91 7.97 15.65 17.44
CA LEU A 91 8.55 16.22 16.23
C LEU A 91 8.17 15.41 14.97
N ALA A 92 8.17 14.08 15.05
CA ALA A 92 7.73 13.21 13.95
C ALA A 92 6.23 13.34 13.68
N GLY A 93 5.42 13.41 14.74
CA GLY A 93 3.99 13.67 14.67
C GLY A 93 3.68 15.01 14.01
N GLU A 94 4.49 16.04 14.26
CA GLU A 94 4.29 17.38 13.70
C GLU A 94 4.88 17.54 12.31
N LYS A 95 5.95 16.82 11.96
CA LYS A 95 6.36 16.65 10.56
C LYS A 95 5.30 15.86 9.77
N GLY A 96 4.63 14.89 10.40
CA GLY A 96 3.50 14.15 9.84
C GLY A 96 2.24 14.99 9.69
N ALA A 97 1.89 15.77 10.72
CA ALA A 97 0.74 16.66 10.74
C ALA A 97 0.95 17.88 9.83
N ALA A 98 2.17 18.41 9.70
CA ALA A 98 2.49 19.45 8.73
C ALA A 98 2.42 18.93 7.29
N ARG A 99 2.84 17.67 7.03
CA ARG A 99 2.63 17.01 5.73
C ARG A 99 1.14 16.72 5.48
N ALA A 100 0.39 16.31 6.50
CA ALA A 100 -1.05 16.10 6.41
C ALA A 100 -1.84 17.41 6.29
N ALA A 101 -1.36 18.51 6.87
CA ALA A 101 -1.95 19.85 6.76
C ALA A 101 -1.63 20.48 5.39
N GLN A 102 -0.42 20.28 4.86
CA GLN A 102 -0.11 20.58 3.46
C GLN A 102 -0.92 19.72 2.48
N ALA A 103 -1.20 18.46 2.81
CA ALA A 103 -2.09 17.60 2.01
C ALA A 103 -3.58 17.95 2.18
N ALA A 104 -3.99 18.45 3.36
CA ALA A 104 -5.36 18.88 3.65
C ALA A 104 -5.71 20.25 3.03
N GLU A 105 -4.72 21.07 2.67
CA GLU A 105 -4.96 22.31 1.92
C GLU A 105 -5.36 22.08 0.45
N ASP A 106 -5.07 20.91 -0.14
CA ASP A 106 -5.29 20.69 -1.59
C ASP A 106 -6.37 19.66 -1.96
N ILE A 107 -6.91 18.84 -1.05
CA ILE A 107 -7.93 17.84 -1.42
C ILE A 107 -9.05 17.74 -0.37
N PRO A 108 -10.29 18.20 -0.69
CA PRO A 108 -11.45 18.00 0.16
C PRO A 108 -11.66 16.51 0.46
N GLU A 109 -11.99 16.16 1.70
CA GLU A 109 -12.20 14.76 2.15
C GLU A 109 -13.19 13.96 1.26
N GLY A 110 -14.14 14.64 0.61
CA GLY A 110 -15.08 14.05 -0.36
C GLY A 110 -14.43 13.64 -1.69
N LEU A 111 -13.34 14.28 -2.09
CA LEU A 111 -12.58 13.99 -3.30
C LEU A 111 -11.76 12.71 -3.13
N VAL A 112 -11.13 12.48 -1.97
CA VAL A 112 -10.45 11.21 -1.64
C VAL A 112 -11.43 10.04 -1.72
N LYS A 113 -12.61 10.17 -1.09
CA LYS A 113 -13.66 9.13 -1.16
C LYS A 113 -14.14 8.88 -2.59
N THR A 114 -14.31 9.94 -3.37
CA THR A 114 -14.69 9.84 -4.80
C THR A 114 -13.62 9.14 -5.63
N ARG A 115 -12.35 9.48 -5.44
CA ARG A 115 -11.20 8.87 -6.14
C ARG A 115 -11.03 7.39 -5.77
N VAL A 116 -11.10 7.05 -4.49
CA VAL A 116 -11.08 5.66 -4.02
C VAL A 116 -12.21 4.86 -4.66
N ARG A 117 -13.43 5.39 -4.66
CA ARG A 117 -14.59 4.72 -5.27
C ARG A 117 -14.42 4.51 -6.77
N ALA A 118 -13.84 5.47 -7.49
CA ALA A 118 -13.57 5.32 -8.92
C ALA A 118 -12.58 4.18 -9.19
N ILE A 119 -11.51 4.07 -8.39
CA ILE A 119 -10.55 2.96 -8.51
C ILE A 119 -11.16 1.61 -8.13
N GLU A 120 -12.05 1.55 -7.14
CA GLU A 120 -12.75 0.32 -6.78
C GLU A 120 -13.69 -0.18 -7.87
N LEU A 121 -14.36 0.75 -8.57
CA LEU A 121 -15.19 0.42 -9.73
C LEU A 121 -14.33 -0.13 -10.87
N ALA A 122 -13.26 0.57 -11.24
CA ALA A 122 -12.31 0.13 -12.27
C ALA A 122 -11.68 -1.23 -11.96
N LEU A 123 -11.33 -1.48 -10.70
CA LEU A 123 -10.80 -2.78 -10.27
C LEU A 123 -11.84 -3.89 -10.38
N SER A 124 -13.12 -3.59 -10.15
CA SER A 124 -14.22 -4.54 -10.33
C SER A 124 -14.47 -4.83 -11.81
N GLU A 125 -14.54 -3.80 -12.64
CA GLU A 125 -14.72 -3.91 -14.10
C GLU A 125 -13.57 -4.70 -14.74
N TRP A 126 -12.32 -4.41 -14.35
CA TRP A 126 -11.15 -5.19 -14.76
C TRP A 126 -11.27 -6.68 -14.44
N ARG A 127 -11.66 -7.01 -13.21
CA ARG A 127 -11.81 -8.41 -12.81
C ARG A 127 -12.91 -9.12 -13.57
N ILE A 128 -14.05 -8.46 -13.74
CA ILE A 128 -15.21 -9.01 -14.44
C ILE A 128 -14.81 -9.30 -15.89
N GLY A 129 -14.34 -8.30 -16.63
CA GLY A 129 -13.99 -8.48 -18.05
C GLY A 129 -12.86 -9.49 -18.27
N ARG A 130 -11.87 -9.53 -17.36
CA ARG A 130 -10.82 -10.55 -17.38
C ARG A 130 -11.36 -11.96 -17.13
N LEU A 131 -12.24 -12.15 -16.15
CA LEU A 131 -12.80 -13.46 -15.83
C LEU A 131 -13.75 -13.94 -16.93
N GLU A 132 -14.60 -13.07 -17.47
CA GLU A 132 -15.48 -13.39 -18.61
C GLU A 132 -14.67 -13.88 -19.82
N ALA A 133 -13.56 -13.20 -20.13
CA ALA A 133 -12.65 -13.63 -21.20
C ALA A 133 -12.02 -15.00 -20.92
N ILE A 134 -11.54 -15.24 -19.70
CA ILE A 134 -10.94 -16.51 -19.31
C ILE A 134 -11.97 -17.64 -19.34
N ASP A 135 -13.16 -17.40 -18.82
CA ASP A 135 -14.24 -18.39 -18.73
C ASP A 135 -14.76 -18.75 -20.12
N GLY A 136 -14.97 -17.77 -21.01
CA GLY A 136 -15.35 -18.01 -22.40
C GLY A 136 -14.31 -18.85 -23.15
N LEU A 137 -13.03 -18.49 -23.04
CA LEU A 137 -11.94 -19.28 -23.62
C LEU A 137 -11.87 -20.70 -23.01
N GLY A 138 -12.08 -20.83 -21.71
CA GLY A 138 -12.10 -22.13 -21.01
C GLY A 138 -13.26 -23.03 -21.44
N ALA A 139 -14.44 -22.46 -21.71
CA ALA A 139 -15.58 -23.18 -22.26
C ALA A 139 -15.27 -23.71 -23.66
N LEU A 140 -14.69 -22.88 -24.53
CA LEU A 140 -14.27 -23.30 -25.87
C LEU A 140 -13.19 -24.39 -25.83
N VAL A 141 -12.21 -24.28 -24.94
CA VAL A 141 -11.19 -25.32 -24.74
C VAL A 141 -11.84 -26.63 -24.31
N SER A 142 -12.80 -26.58 -23.38
CA SER A 142 -13.49 -27.77 -22.88
C SER A 142 -14.19 -28.52 -24.01
N GLU A 143 -14.87 -27.79 -24.91
CA GLU A 143 -15.54 -28.38 -26.07
C GLU A 143 -14.54 -29.02 -27.05
N LEU A 144 -13.47 -28.31 -27.40
CA LEU A 144 -12.46 -28.81 -28.33
C LEU A 144 -11.78 -30.10 -27.84
N MET A 145 -11.64 -30.24 -26.52
CA MET A 145 -11.00 -31.40 -25.90
C MET A 145 -11.91 -32.63 -25.83
N LEU A 146 -13.22 -32.48 -26.03
CA LEU A 146 -14.17 -33.60 -26.02
C LEU A 146 -14.20 -34.40 -27.32
N GLU A 147 -13.75 -33.81 -28.43
CA GLU A 147 -13.84 -34.39 -29.78
C GLU A 147 -12.76 -35.47 -30.07
N ASP A 148 -11.78 -35.67 -29.16
CA ASP A 148 -10.66 -36.64 -29.28
C ASP A 148 -9.86 -36.55 -30.61
N ASP A 149 -9.96 -35.41 -31.31
CA ASP A 149 -9.21 -35.09 -32.52
C ASP A 149 -7.88 -34.39 -32.15
N PRO A 150 -6.71 -34.95 -32.54
CA PRO A 150 -5.40 -34.37 -32.24
C PRO A 150 -5.25 -32.90 -32.68
N ASP A 151 -5.85 -32.52 -33.81
CA ASP A 151 -5.75 -31.15 -34.33
C ASP A 151 -6.57 -30.18 -33.45
N LEU A 152 -7.75 -30.61 -32.99
CA LEU A 152 -8.59 -29.82 -32.09
C LEU A 152 -7.96 -29.70 -30.69
N VAL A 153 -7.28 -30.75 -30.21
CA VAL A 153 -6.50 -30.71 -28.97
C VAL A 153 -5.34 -29.71 -29.06
N GLU A 154 -4.64 -29.65 -30.20
CA GLU A 154 -3.58 -28.66 -30.41
C GLU A 154 -4.15 -27.23 -30.40
N ILE A 155 -5.29 -27.01 -31.06
CA ILE A 155 -5.98 -25.72 -31.07
C ILE A 155 -6.43 -25.33 -29.65
N GLY A 156 -7.06 -26.24 -28.91
CA GLY A 156 -7.49 -25.98 -27.54
C GLY A 156 -6.30 -25.67 -26.62
N THR A 157 -5.13 -26.28 -26.84
CA THR A 157 -3.91 -25.94 -26.09
C THR A 157 -3.45 -24.49 -26.36
N LYS A 158 -3.54 -24.03 -27.61
CA LYS A 158 -3.23 -22.62 -27.97
C LYS A 158 -4.22 -21.65 -27.35
N ILE A 159 -5.52 -21.98 -27.36
CA ILE A 159 -6.56 -21.16 -26.74
C ILE A 159 -6.40 -21.11 -25.21
N ALA A 160 -6.03 -22.23 -24.57
CA ALA A 160 -5.72 -22.25 -23.15
C ALA A 160 -4.53 -21.35 -22.80
N ALA A 161 -3.51 -21.29 -23.67
CA ALA A 161 -2.40 -20.35 -23.51
C ALA A 161 -2.87 -18.90 -23.60
N LEU A 162 -3.75 -18.57 -24.56
CA LEU A 162 -4.37 -17.24 -24.64
C LEU A 162 -5.14 -16.89 -23.36
N GLY A 163 -5.93 -17.80 -22.80
CA GLY A 163 -6.64 -17.51 -21.53
C GLY A 163 -5.70 -17.28 -20.36
N ARG A 164 -4.65 -18.11 -20.23
CA ARG A 164 -3.65 -18.00 -19.16
C ARG A 164 -2.83 -16.72 -19.25
N ASP A 165 -2.49 -16.30 -20.47
CA ASP A 165 -1.57 -15.19 -20.71
C ASP A 165 -2.28 -13.82 -20.65
N ILE A 166 -3.61 -13.78 -20.45
CA ILE A 166 -4.33 -12.54 -20.12
C ILE A 166 -3.70 -11.91 -18.86
N PRO A 167 -3.18 -10.67 -18.95
CA PRO A 167 -2.45 -10.05 -17.85
C PRO A 167 -3.26 -9.96 -16.55
N ASN A 168 -2.58 -10.05 -15.41
CA ASN A 168 -3.20 -9.90 -14.07
C ASN A 168 -2.55 -8.79 -13.22
N ALA A 169 -1.40 -8.26 -13.66
CA ALA A 169 -0.62 -7.28 -12.92
C ALA A 169 -1.39 -5.96 -12.65
N LEU A 170 -2.30 -5.58 -13.54
CA LEU A 170 -3.12 -4.39 -13.42
C LEU A 170 -3.96 -4.39 -12.13
N GLU A 171 -4.43 -5.55 -11.68
CA GLU A 171 -5.22 -5.64 -10.46
C GLU A 171 -4.40 -5.29 -9.20
N ALA A 172 -3.13 -5.72 -9.16
CA ALA A 172 -2.22 -5.37 -8.07
C ALA A 172 -1.87 -3.88 -8.11
N ALA A 173 -1.62 -3.33 -9.30
CA ALA A 173 -1.32 -1.92 -9.48
C ALA A 173 -2.49 -1.01 -9.06
N LEU A 174 -3.73 -1.36 -9.42
CA LEU A 174 -4.92 -0.61 -9.01
C LEU A 174 -5.16 -0.64 -7.50
N ARG A 175 -4.85 -1.76 -6.81
CA ARG A 175 -4.90 -1.81 -5.35
C ARG A 175 -3.90 -0.83 -4.71
N GLU A 176 -2.71 -0.69 -5.30
CA GLU A 176 -1.70 0.24 -4.81
C GLU A 176 -2.13 1.70 -5.03
N VAL A 177 -2.71 2.01 -6.20
CA VAL A 177 -3.32 3.34 -6.45
C VAL A 177 -4.39 3.63 -5.39
N ARG A 178 -5.30 2.68 -5.13
CA ARG A 178 -6.34 2.84 -4.09
C ARG A 178 -5.73 3.12 -2.72
N ARG A 179 -4.66 2.41 -2.35
CA ARG A 179 -3.96 2.58 -1.08
C ARG A 179 -3.34 3.97 -0.97
N ALA A 180 -2.63 4.41 -2.01
CA ALA A 180 -1.97 5.71 -2.05
C ALA A 180 -2.99 6.87 -2.00
N VAL A 181 -4.09 6.76 -2.75
CA VAL A 181 -5.19 7.73 -2.72
C VAL A 181 -5.83 7.78 -1.33
N GLY A 182 -6.11 6.63 -0.72
CA GLY A 182 -6.68 6.56 0.63
C GLY A 182 -5.77 7.14 1.71
N ALA A 183 -4.45 7.13 1.50
CA ALA A 183 -3.47 7.74 2.39
C ALA A 183 -3.24 9.25 2.14
N GLY A 184 -3.71 9.79 1.01
CA GLY A 184 -3.50 11.20 0.64
C GLY A 184 -2.04 11.55 0.33
N ASP A 185 -1.21 10.56 0.01
CA ASP A 185 0.21 10.78 -0.31
C ASP A 185 0.38 10.98 -1.83
N GLU A 186 0.39 12.24 -2.28
CA GLU A 186 0.53 12.61 -3.69
C GLU A 186 1.79 12.03 -4.37
N GLY A 187 2.88 11.86 -3.61
CA GLY A 187 4.10 11.23 -4.13
C GLY A 187 3.89 9.75 -4.43
N GLN A 188 3.24 9.03 -3.51
CA GLN A 188 2.87 7.63 -3.72
C GLN A 188 1.75 7.47 -4.77
N ILE A 189 0.81 8.42 -4.85
CA ILE A 189 -0.26 8.40 -5.86
C ILE A 189 0.35 8.47 -7.26
N ALA A 190 1.27 9.41 -7.50
CA ALA A 190 1.93 9.54 -8.79
C ALA A 190 2.72 8.27 -9.18
N GLN A 191 3.45 7.68 -8.23
CA GLN A 191 4.21 6.45 -8.46
C GLN A 191 3.30 5.24 -8.72
N ALA A 192 2.24 5.08 -7.92
CA ALA A 192 1.27 4.00 -8.09
C ALA A 192 0.52 4.13 -9.42
N ARG A 193 0.16 5.36 -9.80
CA ARG A 193 -0.51 5.68 -11.07
C ARG A 193 0.39 5.32 -12.26
N ALA A 194 1.67 5.68 -12.23
CA ALA A 194 2.61 5.29 -13.28
C ALA A 194 2.74 3.76 -13.42
N THR A 195 2.74 3.03 -12.29
CA THR A 195 2.76 1.56 -12.30
C THR A 195 1.48 0.98 -12.90
N ALA A 196 0.32 1.57 -12.57
CA ALA A 196 -0.97 1.16 -13.13
C ALA A 196 -1.08 1.48 -14.63
N GLU A 197 -0.58 2.62 -15.08
CA GLU A 197 -0.51 3.00 -16.50
C GLU A 197 0.38 2.04 -17.30
N GLN A 198 1.50 1.60 -16.74
CA GLN A 198 2.33 0.58 -17.38
C GLN A 198 1.58 -0.76 -17.51
N ALA A 199 0.97 -1.24 -16.43
CA ALA A 199 0.20 -2.48 -16.46
C ALA A 199 -1.02 -2.40 -17.39
N LEU A 200 -1.66 -1.23 -17.49
CA LEU A 200 -2.74 -0.96 -18.43
C LEU A 200 -2.24 -1.01 -19.88
N ALA A 201 -1.08 -0.42 -20.16
CA ALA A 201 -0.46 -0.47 -21.49
C ALA A 201 -0.07 -1.91 -21.88
N GLU A 202 0.36 -2.73 -20.92
CA GLU A 202 0.63 -4.16 -21.13
C GLU A 202 -0.66 -4.92 -21.46
N ALA A 203 -1.76 -4.67 -20.74
CA ALA A 203 -3.07 -5.24 -21.04
C ALA A 203 -3.59 -4.83 -22.42
N ALA A 204 -3.51 -3.55 -22.77
CA ALA A 204 -3.91 -3.05 -24.08
C ALA A 204 -3.06 -3.64 -25.21
N ARG A 205 -1.75 -3.79 -24.98
CA ARG A 205 -0.84 -4.45 -25.92
C ARG A 205 -1.20 -5.91 -26.10
N TYR A 206 -1.48 -6.63 -25.01
CA TYR A 206 -1.90 -8.03 -25.08
C TYR A 206 -3.12 -8.22 -25.97
N ILE A 207 -4.17 -7.42 -25.77
CA ILE A 207 -5.38 -7.49 -26.62
C ILE A 207 -5.06 -7.15 -28.06
N LYS A 208 -4.25 -6.12 -28.31
CA LYS A 208 -3.85 -5.75 -29.67
C LYS A 208 -3.07 -6.85 -30.38
N ASP A 209 -2.09 -7.44 -29.71
CA ASP A 209 -1.17 -8.43 -30.27
C ASP A 209 -1.89 -9.77 -30.54
N ASN A 210 -2.91 -10.09 -29.74
CA ASN A 210 -3.69 -11.33 -29.85
C ASN A 210 -5.07 -11.15 -30.50
N ALA A 211 -5.44 -9.95 -30.95
CA ALA A 211 -6.78 -9.64 -31.44
C ALA A 211 -7.27 -10.58 -32.54
N ALA A 212 -6.38 -10.95 -33.48
CA ALA A 212 -6.74 -11.84 -34.58
C ALA A 212 -7.06 -13.26 -34.12
N ASP A 213 -6.35 -13.77 -33.12
CA ASP A 213 -6.57 -15.12 -32.60
C ASP A 213 -7.73 -15.17 -31.62
N LEU A 214 -7.90 -14.13 -30.79
CA LEU A 214 -9.08 -13.98 -29.95
C LEU A 214 -10.36 -13.92 -30.80
N ARG A 215 -10.39 -13.13 -31.89
CA ARG A 215 -11.55 -13.09 -32.79
C ARG A 215 -11.90 -14.44 -33.42
N LYS A 216 -10.91 -15.28 -33.74
CA LYS A 216 -11.19 -16.65 -34.21
C LYS A 216 -11.85 -17.51 -33.13
N CYS A 217 -11.56 -17.23 -31.86
CA CYS A 217 -12.22 -17.88 -30.73
C CYS A 217 -13.66 -17.36 -30.56
N GLU A 218 -13.90 -16.07 -30.79
CA GLU A 218 -15.24 -15.46 -30.75
C GLU A 218 -16.11 -15.97 -31.91
N ASP A 219 -15.54 -16.09 -33.11
CA ASP A 219 -16.18 -16.62 -34.32
C ASP A 219 -16.10 -18.16 -34.42
N ASN A 220 -16.13 -18.87 -33.29
CA ASN A 220 -15.96 -20.33 -33.29
C ASN A 220 -17.17 -21.08 -33.90
N PRO A 221 -16.94 -22.24 -34.54
CA PRO A 221 -18.00 -23.00 -35.19
C PRO A 221 -18.95 -23.73 -34.22
N TYR A 222 -18.61 -23.77 -32.92
CA TYR A 222 -19.39 -24.44 -31.89
C TYR A 222 -20.50 -23.55 -31.30
N GLY A 223 -20.53 -22.26 -31.68
CA GLY A 223 -21.51 -21.31 -31.17
C GLY A 223 -21.35 -21.02 -29.67
N ILE A 224 -20.17 -21.27 -29.11
CA ILE A 224 -19.84 -20.97 -27.72
C ILE A 224 -19.60 -19.46 -27.62
N GLU A 225 -20.26 -18.82 -26.66
CA GLU A 225 -20.08 -17.39 -26.43
C GLU A 225 -18.69 -17.14 -25.82
N VAL A 226 -17.83 -16.49 -26.60
CA VAL A 226 -16.53 -15.98 -26.16
C VAL A 226 -16.54 -14.50 -26.52
N ASP A 227 -16.41 -13.62 -25.52
CA ASP A 227 -16.43 -12.17 -25.73
C ASP A 227 -15.16 -11.52 -25.14
N ALA A 228 -14.01 -12.13 -25.44
CA ALA A 228 -12.76 -11.81 -24.79
C ALA A 228 -12.20 -10.44 -25.19
N VAL A 229 -12.35 -10.07 -26.48
CA VAL A 229 -11.86 -8.78 -26.98
C VAL A 229 -12.71 -7.65 -26.42
N ALA A 230 -14.04 -7.75 -26.49
CA ALA A 230 -14.92 -6.70 -26.00
C ALA A 230 -14.83 -6.55 -24.47
N ALA A 231 -14.96 -7.65 -23.71
CA ALA A 231 -14.94 -7.62 -22.25
C ALA A 231 -13.64 -7.01 -21.70
N VAL A 232 -12.48 -7.40 -22.24
CA VAL A 232 -11.19 -6.85 -21.78
C VAL A 232 -10.97 -5.43 -22.29
N SER A 233 -11.39 -5.09 -23.51
CA SER A 233 -11.24 -3.72 -24.04
C SER A 233 -12.10 -2.71 -23.27
N ASP A 234 -13.35 -3.06 -22.95
CA ASP A 234 -14.25 -2.23 -22.17
C ASP A 234 -13.71 -2.03 -20.76
N ALA A 235 -13.20 -3.10 -20.15
CA ALA A 235 -12.57 -3.04 -18.85
C ALA A 235 -11.29 -2.17 -18.84
N ILE A 236 -10.47 -2.22 -19.90
CA ILE A 236 -9.33 -1.31 -20.08
C ILE A 236 -9.80 0.14 -20.16
N GLY A 237 -10.84 0.42 -20.94
CA GLY A 237 -11.41 1.77 -21.06
C GLY A 237 -11.94 2.32 -19.74
N ALA A 238 -12.62 1.48 -18.96
CA ALA A 238 -13.08 1.79 -17.61
C ALA A 238 -11.93 2.17 -16.66
N VAL A 239 -10.85 1.39 -16.70
CA VAL A 239 -9.65 1.65 -15.91
C VAL A 239 -8.97 2.96 -16.34
N GLU A 240 -8.81 3.19 -17.65
CA GLU A 240 -8.23 4.42 -18.18
C GLU A 240 -9.00 5.65 -17.71
N GLN A 241 -10.33 5.64 -17.83
CA GLN A 241 -11.19 6.74 -17.38
C GLN A 241 -11.09 6.99 -15.87
N SER A 242 -10.88 5.93 -15.08
CA SER A 242 -10.77 6.05 -13.63
C SER A 242 -9.41 6.58 -13.20
N LEU A 243 -8.33 6.16 -13.87
CA LEU A 243 -6.98 6.69 -13.63
C LEU A 243 -6.82 8.16 -14.06
N GLN A 244 -7.66 8.68 -14.95
CA GLN A 244 -7.71 10.11 -15.28
C GLN A 244 -8.34 10.98 -14.18
N LYS A 245 -9.12 10.37 -13.27
CA LYS A 245 -9.81 11.05 -12.17
C LYS A 245 -9.00 11.08 -10.88
N VAL A 246 -7.91 10.31 -10.83
CA VAL A 246 -6.96 10.20 -9.73
C VAL A 246 -5.73 11.03 -10.03
#